data_AF-A0AAV5F7C3-F1
#
_entry.id   AF-A0AAV5F7C3-F1
#
_cell.length_a   1.000
_cell.length_b   1.000
_cell.length_c   1.000
_cell.angle_alpha   90.00
_cell.angle_beta   90.00
_cell.angle_gamma   90.00
#
_symmetry.space_group_name_H-M   'P 1'
#
loop_
_entity.id
_entity.type
_entity.pdbx_description
1 polymer ?
#
loop_
_entity_poly.entity_id
_entity_poly.type
_entity_poly.pdbx_seq_one_letter_code
_entity_poly.pdbx_strand_id
1 'polypeptide(L)'
;MSQPNGPATAVDMVVDYFKYDYEFAEPPRVTSLQNTVPLPTFSDFGDDVYFVADQRGYESVVYYIAGQYLKTDKSGKIVDPRLQLNKV
;
A
#
# COMPACT_ATOMS: atom_id res chain seq x y z
N MET A 1 9.81 -7.41 -29.69
CA MET A 1 9.94 -8.87 -29.57
C MET A 1 8.90 -9.33 -28.55
N SER A 2 7.89 -10.09 -28.98
CA SER A 2 6.86 -10.63 -28.09
C SER A 2 7.45 -11.72 -27.20
N GLN A 3 7.22 -11.68 -25.89
CA GLN A 3 7.56 -12.79 -25.00
C GLN A 3 6.69 -14.00 -25.36
N PRO A 4 7.23 -15.23 -25.36
CA PRO A 4 6.51 -16.40 -25.86
C PRO A 4 5.31 -16.82 -24.99
N ASN A 5 5.20 -16.33 -23.74
CA ASN A 5 4.20 -16.78 -22.76
C ASN A 5 3.48 -15.64 -22.01
N GLY A 6 3.41 -14.44 -22.58
CA GLY A 6 2.78 -13.28 -21.96
C GLY A 6 1.71 -12.63 -22.86
N PRO A 7 0.95 -11.65 -22.35
CA PRO A 7 0.01 -10.87 -23.16
C PRO A 7 0.71 -10.29 -24.39
N ALA A 8 0.10 -10.48 -25.57
CA ALA A 8 0.72 -10.16 -26.86
C ALA A 8 0.12 -8.93 -27.54
N THR A 9 -1.15 -8.61 -27.26
CA THR A 9 -1.82 -7.42 -27.81
C THR A 9 -1.75 -6.26 -26.83
N ALA A 10 -1.90 -5.02 -27.33
CA ALA A 10 -1.94 -3.84 -26.47
C ALA A 10 -3.08 -3.91 -25.43
N VAL A 11 -4.22 -4.48 -25.81
CA VAL A 11 -5.36 -4.69 -24.90
C VAL A 11 -5.02 -5.72 -23.83
N ASP A 12 -4.45 -6.85 -24.21
CA ASP A 12 -4.08 -7.88 -23.23
C ASP A 12 -3.02 -7.36 -22.26
N MET A 13 -2.05 -6.57 -22.75
CA MET A 13 -1.00 -5.99 -21.91
C MET A 13 -1.56 -5.00 -20.88
N VAL A 14 -2.52 -4.15 -21.25
CA VAL A 14 -3.10 -3.19 -20.27
C VAL A 14 -4.03 -3.89 -19.28
N VAL A 15 -4.71 -4.96 -19.69
CA VAL A 15 -5.50 -5.80 -18.78
C VAL A 15 -4.59 -6.54 -17.80
N ASP A 16 -3.49 -7.14 -18.27
CA ASP A 16 -2.49 -7.79 -17.42
C ASP A 16 -1.87 -6.79 -16.43
N TYR A 17 -1.50 -5.60 -16.92
CA TYR A 17 -0.97 -4.51 -16.09
C TYR A 17 -1.96 -4.08 -15.01
N PHE A 18 -3.24 -3.84 -15.35
CA PHE A 18 -4.24 -3.45 -14.37
C PHE A 18 -4.51 -4.54 -13.33
N LYS A 19 -4.42 -5.82 -13.70
CA LYS A 19 -4.69 -6.94 -12.79
C LYS A 19 -3.52 -7.29 -11.87
N TYR A 20 -2.29 -7.01 -12.28
CA TYR A 20 -1.10 -7.40 -11.52
C TYR A 20 -0.19 -6.21 -11.22
N ASP A 21 0.38 -5.56 -12.22
CA ASP A 21 1.36 -4.49 -12.04
C ASP A 21 0.79 -3.30 -11.24
N TYR A 22 -0.49 -2.95 -11.42
CA TYR A 22 -1.13 -1.87 -10.68
C TYR A 22 -1.21 -2.15 -9.17
N GLU A 23 -1.30 -3.43 -8.77
CA GLU A 23 -1.33 -3.87 -7.36
C GLU A 23 0.09 -4.11 -6.82
N PHE A 24 0.95 -4.78 -7.60
CA PHE A 24 2.25 -5.27 -7.14
C PHE A 24 3.44 -4.37 -7.54
N ALA A 25 3.22 -3.34 -8.35
CA ALA A 25 4.22 -2.42 -8.88
C ALA A 25 5.38 -3.08 -9.68
N GLU A 26 5.27 -4.36 -9.99
CA GLU A 26 6.22 -5.17 -10.75
C GLU A 26 5.50 -6.13 -11.70
N PRO A 27 6.10 -6.48 -12.85
CA PRO A 27 5.44 -7.32 -13.84
C PRO A 27 5.29 -8.78 -13.37
N PRO A 28 4.25 -9.52 -13.81
CA PRO A 28 3.99 -10.89 -13.36
C PRO A 28 5.18 -11.85 -13.45
N ARG A 29 6.06 -11.65 -14.44
CA ARG A 29 7.26 -12.47 -14.66
C ARG A 29 8.32 -12.40 -13.55
N VAL A 30 8.25 -11.41 -12.65
CA VAL A 30 9.14 -11.32 -11.47
C VAL A 30 8.39 -11.55 -10.15
N THR A 31 7.08 -11.74 -10.19
CA THR A 31 6.22 -11.89 -9.02
C THR A 31 5.96 -13.37 -8.70
N SER A 32 6.11 -13.76 -7.43
CA SER A 32 5.90 -15.16 -6.99
C SER A 32 4.41 -15.55 -7.02
N LEU A 33 4.06 -16.52 -7.87
CA LEU A 33 2.68 -17.03 -7.95
C LEU A 33 2.16 -17.58 -6.61
N GLN A 34 3.00 -18.33 -5.88
CA GLN A 34 2.61 -18.96 -4.62
C GLN A 34 2.24 -17.94 -3.53
N ASN A 35 2.83 -16.74 -3.58
CA ASN A 35 2.69 -15.74 -2.51
C ASN A 35 1.66 -14.65 -2.82
N THR A 36 1.13 -14.60 -4.05
CA THR A 36 0.22 -13.53 -4.48
C THR A 36 -1.11 -14.00 -5.07
N VAL A 37 -1.27 -15.30 -5.38
CA VAL A 37 -2.50 -15.84 -5.97
C VAL A 37 -2.97 -17.09 -5.21
N PRO A 38 -3.96 -16.97 -4.29
CA PRO A 38 -4.65 -15.74 -3.87
C PRO A 38 -3.80 -14.87 -2.94
N LEU A 39 -4.15 -13.59 -2.79
CA LEU A 39 -3.48 -12.66 -1.90
C LEU A 39 -4.15 -12.65 -0.51
N PRO A 40 -3.40 -12.89 0.59
CA PRO A 40 -3.97 -12.94 1.94
C PRO A 40 -4.75 -11.68 2.36
N THR A 41 -4.30 -10.50 1.95
CA THR A 41 -4.99 -9.23 2.24
C THR A 41 -6.46 -9.26 1.81
N PHE A 42 -6.74 -9.75 0.60
CA PHE A 42 -8.11 -9.82 0.09
C PHE A 42 -8.86 -11.04 0.62
N SER A 43 -8.19 -12.20 0.74
CA SER A 43 -8.85 -13.41 1.27
C SER A 43 -9.31 -13.27 2.71
N ASP A 44 -8.58 -12.49 3.51
CA ASP A 44 -8.80 -12.38 4.95
C ASP A 44 -9.64 -11.14 5.31
N PHE A 45 -9.51 -10.04 4.55
CA PHE A 45 -10.16 -8.75 4.86
C PHE A 45 -11.20 -8.28 3.82
N GLY A 46 -11.40 -9.01 2.73
CA GLY A 46 -12.38 -8.72 1.68
C GLY A 46 -11.77 -8.07 0.43
N ASP A 47 -12.50 -8.15 -0.69
CA ASP A 47 -12.02 -7.72 -2.02
C ASP A 47 -12.17 -6.21 -2.29
N ASP A 48 -12.95 -5.50 -1.47
CA ASP A 48 -13.22 -4.08 -1.67
C ASP A 48 -12.04 -3.21 -1.20
N VAL A 49 -11.63 -2.26 -2.04
CA VAL A 49 -10.68 -1.21 -1.69
C VAL A 49 -11.40 0.12 -1.45
N TYR A 50 -10.94 0.88 -0.46
CA TYR A 50 -11.54 2.17 -0.08
C TYR A 50 -10.53 3.30 -0.27
N PHE A 51 -10.80 4.21 -1.20
CA PHE A 51 -9.94 5.36 -1.47
C PHE A 51 -10.12 6.44 -0.39
N VAL A 52 -9.12 6.62 0.46
CA VAL A 52 -9.15 7.64 1.53
C VAL A 52 -8.88 9.03 0.94
N ALA A 53 -9.93 9.87 0.87
CA ALA A 53 -9.87 11.24 0.34
C ALA A 53 -10.21 12.30 1.41
N ASP A 54 -9.47 12.31 2.51
CA ASP A 54 -9.69 13.21 3.65
C ASP A 54 -8.58 14.26 3.76
N GLN A 55 -8.93 15.52 4.06
CA GLN A 55 -7.98 16.64 4.20
C GLN A 55 -6.96 16.45 5.33
N ARG A 56 -7.22 15.53 6.28
CA ARG A 56 -6.28 15.16 7.35
C ARG A 56 -5.17 14.21 6.87
N GLY A 57 -5.34 13.58 5.70
CA GLY A 57 -4.43 12.57 5.16
C GLY A 57 -4.56 11.19 5.81
N TYR A 58 -4.14 10.12 5.11
CA TYR A 58 -4.19 8.76 5.66
C TYR A 58 -3.18 8.57 6.80
N GLU A 59 -2.14 9.40 6.86
CA GLU A 59 -1.18 9.46 7.97
C GLU A 59 -1.84 9.76 9.32
N SER A 60 -3.04 10.33 9.34
CA SER A 60 -3.80 10.60 10.56
C SER A 60 -4.03 9.33 11.41
N VAL A 61 -4.09 8.14 10.79
CA VAL A 61 -4.17 6.86 11.51
C VAL A 61 -2.91 6.61 12.35
N VAL A 62 -1.72 6.90 11.80
CA VAL A 62 -0.45 6.74 12.52
C VAL A 62 -0.35 7.75 13.67
N TYR A 63 -0.73 9.02 13.43
CA TYR A 63 -0.78 10.04 14.47
C TYR A 63 -1.76 9.69 15.60
N TYR A 64 -2.92 9.12 15.26
CA TYR A 64 -3.90 8.65 16.24
C TYR A 64 -3.31 7.57 17.15
N ILE A 65 -2.65 6.55 16.58
CA ILE A 65 -1.99 5.47 17.33
C ILE A 65 -0.85 6.03 18.19
N ALA A 66 -0.01 6.90 17.64
CA ALA A 66 1.10 7.52 18.37
C ALA A 66 0.63 8.32 19.59
N GLY A 67 -0.47 9.07 19.45
CA GLY A 67 -1.09 9.84 20.53
C GLY A 67 -1.68 8.99 21.66
N GLN A 68 -1.80 7.66 21.51
CA GLN A 68 -2.26 6.78 22.59
C GLN A 68 -1.18 6.54 23.66
N TYR A 69 0.10 6.71 23.32
CA TYR A 69 1.20 6.40 24.23
C TYR A 69 2.31 7.45 24.30
N LEU A 70 2.38 8.38 23.35
CA LEU A 70 3.29 9.52 23.37
C LEU A 70 2.57 10.77 23.88
N LYS A 71 3.24 11.53 24.75
CA LYS A 71 2.73 12.82 25.21
C LYS A 71 2.52 13.80 24.05
N THR A 72 1.32 14.37 23.99
CA THR A 72 0.95 15.44 23.05
C THR A 72 0.70 16.76 23.79
N ASP A 73 0.81 17.87 23.07
CA ASP A 73 0.43 19.20 23.57
C ASP A 73 -1.02 19.57 23.21
N LYS A 74 -1.47 20.77 23.58
CA LYS A 74 -2.82 21.27 23.29
C LYS A 74 -3.12 21.43 21.79
N SER A 75 -2.09 21.50 20.94
CA SER A 75 -2.24 21.56 19.48
C SER A 75 -2.34 20.17 18.84
N GLY A 76 -2.19 19.10 19.62
CA GLY A 76 -2.16 17.73 19.12
C GLY A 76 -0.78 17.29 18.62
N LYS A 77 0.25 18.14 18.73
CA LYS A 77 1.61 17.80 18.32
C LYS A 77 2.25 16.88 19.35
N ILE A 78 2.96 15.85 18.88
CA ILE A 78 3.75 14.96 19.74
C ILE A 78 4.95 15.74 20.28
N VAL A 79 5.06 15.82 21.61
CA VAL A 79 6.13 16.50 22.35
C VAL A 79 6.89 15.54 23.27
N ASP A 80 6.62 14.24 23.14
CA ASP A 80 7.28 13.21 23.93
C ASP A 80 8.76 13.11 23.59
N PRO A 81 9.68 13.24 24.57
CA PRO A 81 11.11 13.20 24.31
C PRO A 81 11.60 11.82 23.85
N ARG A 82 10.78 10.76 23.91
CA ARG A 82 11.14 9.46 23.32
C ARG A 82 11.11 9.49 21.80
N LEU A 83 10.29 10.37 21.20
CA LEU A 83 10.25 10.56 19.75
C LEU A 83 11.28 11.63 19.34
N GLN A 84 12.38 11.18 18.71
CA GLN A 84 13.45 12.04 18.24
C GLN A 84 13.41 12.12 16.71
N LEU A 85 12.98 13.26 16.17
CA LEU A 85 13.00 13.52 14.74
C LEU A 85 14.35 14.10 14.32
N ASN A 86 14.81 13.80 13.11
CA ASN A 86 16.05 14.33 12.52
C ASN A 86 17.31 14.10 13.35
N LYS A 87 17.33 13.04 14.16
CA LYS A 87 18.54 12.63 14.86
C LYS A 87 19.41 11.83 13.89
N VAL A 88 20.60 12.37 13.60
CA VAL A 88 21.68 11.71 12.83
C VAL A 88 22.57 10.92 13.78
#